data_AF-A0A0I9TUA4-F1
#
_entry.id   AF-A0A0I9TUA4-F1
#
_cell.length_a   1.000
_cell.length_b   1.000
_cell.length_c   1.000
_cell.angle_alpha   90.00
_cell.angle_beta   90.00
_cell.angle_gamma   90.00
#
_symmetry.space_group_name_H-M   'P 1'
#
loop_
_entity.id
_entity.type
_entity.pdbx_description
1 polymer ?
#
loop_
_entity_poly.entity_id
_entity_poly.type
_entity_poly.pdbx_seq_one_letter_code
_entity_poly.pdbx_strand_id
1 'polypeptide(L)'
;MTKLAIGDDIIWADAVIFGSPTRFGSPASQLRNFLDSLGGLWAEGKLADKVYAAFTSSNTIHGGQETTLARRVAYLLTAKV
;
A
#
# COMPACT_ATOMS: atom_id res chain seq x y z
N MET A 1 10.35 -5.33 -19.56
CA MET A 1 10.51 -3.90 -19.23
C MET A 1 9.42 -3.53 -18.23
N THR A 2 9.55 -3.93 -16.98
CA THR A 2 8.58 -3.62 -15.91
C THR A 2 9.24 -2.61 -14.99
N LYS A 3 8.83 -1.35 -15.07
CA LYS A 3 9.28 -0.29 -14.15
C LYS A 3 8.86 -0.72 -12.73
N LEU A 4 9.84 -0.95 -11.86
CA LEU A 4 9.58 -1.18 -10.44
C LEU A 4 9.32 0.17 -9.78
N ALA A 5 8.27 0.26 -8.95
CA ALA A 5 8.02 1.46 -8.16
C ALA A 5 9.15 1.66 -7.15
N ILE A 6 9.63 2.88 -7.00
CA ILE A 6 10.66 3.27 -6.02
C ILE A 6 10.13 4.38 -5.10
N GLY A 7 10.81 4.61 -3.98
CA GLY A 7 10.41 5.61 -2.99
C GLY A 7 10.22 7.02 -3.57
N ASP A 8 11.04 7.41 -4.55
CA ASP A 8 10.93 8.70 -5.23
C ASP A 8 9.60 8.89 -5.98
N ASP A 9 9.02 7.82 -6.55
CA ASP A 9 7.72 7.91 -7.24
C ASP A 9 6.60 8.31 -6.25
N ILE A 10 6.75 7.97 -4.97
CA ILE A 10 5.78 8.31 -3.91
C ILE A 10 6.00 9.74 -3.39
N ILE A 11 7.24 10.20 -3.33
CA ILE A 11 7.54 11.59 -2.96
C ILE A 11 6.96 12.55 -4.00
N TRP A 12 7.13 12.22 -5.28
CA TRP A 12 6.61 13.00 -6.40
C TRP A 12 5.07 13.01 -6.47
N ALA A 13 4.40 11.92 -6.11
CA ALA A 13 2.95 11.81 -6.27
C ALA A 13 2.14 12.52 -5.17
N ASP A 14 1.12 13.28 -5.56
CA ASP A 14 0.13 13.88 -4.64
C ASP A 14 -0.89 12.85 -4.12
N ALA A 15 -1.17 11.83 -4.94
CA ALA A 15 -2.06 10.73 -4.61
C ALA A 15 -1.43 9.38 -5.00
N VAL A 16 -1.49 8.41 -4.09
CA VAL A 16 -0.94 7.07 -4.29
C VAL A 16 -2.02 6.02 -4.13
N ILE A 17 -2.20 5.20 -5.16
CA ILE A 17 -3.18 4.12 -5.17
C ILE A 17 -2.45 2.77 -5.16
N PHE A 18 -2.64 2.00 -4.09
CA PHE A 18 -2.01 0.69 -3.92
C PHE A 18 -2.92 -0.46 -4.38
N GLY A 19 -2.48 -1.20 -5.38
CA GLY A 19 -3.13 -2.42 -5.84
C GLY A 19 -2.43 -3.67 -5.34
N SER A 20 -3.16 -4.61 -4.75
CA SER A 20 -2.62 -5.95 -4.46
C SER A 20 -3.69 -7.03 -4.53
N PRO A 21 -3.39 -8.20 -5.11
CA PRO A 21 -4.29 -9.34 -4.98
C PRO A 21 -4.42 -9.74 -3.51
N THR A 22 -5.57 -10.30 -3.14
CA THR A 22 -5.78 -10.89 -1.81
C THR A 22 -5.08 -12.25 -1.75
N ARG A 23 -4.20 -12.42 -0.78
CA ARG A 23 -3.50 -13.68 -0.48
C ARG A 23 -3.79 -14.08 0.98
N PHE A 24 -4.79 -14.95 1.16
CA PHE A 24 -5.24 -15.42 2.48
C PHE A 24 -5.62 -14.28 3.45
N GLY A 25 -6.41 -13.30 2.98
CA GLY A 25 -6.79 -12.14 3.79
C GLY A 25 -5.62 -11.18 4.10
N SER A 26 -4.45 -11.41 3.50
CA SER A 26 -3.31 -10.53 3.54
C SER A 26 -2.92 -10.10 2.12
N PRO A 27 -2.33 -8.91 1.97
CA PRO A 27 -1.80 -8.47 0.69
C PRO A 27 -0.61 -9.33 0.24
N ALA A 28 -0.28 -9.28 -1.05
CA ALA A 28 0.87 -9.95 -1.62
C ALA A 28 2.17 -9.50 -0.94
N SER A 29 3.13 -10.43 -0.77
CA SER A 29 4.40 -10.16 -0.11
C SER A 29 5.22 -9.09 -0.83
N GLN A 30 5.07 -8.97 -2.15
CA GLN A 30 5.71 -7.92 -2.95
C GLN A 30 5.29 -6.52 -2.51
N LEU A 31 3.99 -6.27 -2.30
CA LEU A 31 3.51 -4.98 -1.81
C LEU A 31 3.94 -4.75 -0.36
N ARG A 32 4.03 -5.81 0.46
CA ARG A 32 4.52 -5.69 1.83
C ARG A 32 5.99 -5.26 1.87
N ASN A 33 6.86 -5.93 1.10
CA ASN A 33 8.28 -5.58 0.99
C ASN A 33 8.47 -4.16 0.47
N PHE A 34 7.65 -3.72 -0.49
CA PHE A 34 7.70 -2.35 -1.00
C PHE A 34 7.37 -1.35 0.10
N LEU A 35 6.30 -1.55 0.86
CA LEU A 35 5.93 -0.64 1.95
C LEU A 35 6.95 -0.64 3.08
N ASP A 36 7.51 -1.80 3.44
CA ASP A 36 8.57 -1.88 4.45
C ASP A 36 9.84 -1.12 4.00
N SER A 37 10.10 -1.00 2.69
CA SER A 37 11.19 -0.18 2.16
C SER A 37 10.97 1.34 2.30
N LEU A 38 9.72 1.78 2.49
CA LEU A 38 9.36 3.19 2.65
C LEU A 38 9.52 3.69 4.09
N GLY A 39 9.94 2.84 5.03
CA GLY A 39 10.09 3.22 6.44
C GLY A 39 11.05 4.39 6.69
N GLY A 40 12.10 4.53 5.86
CA GLY A 40 13.00 5.68 5.92
C GLY A 40 12.31 7.00 5.55
N LEU A 41 11.54 6.99 4.45
CA LEU A 41 10.78 8.15 3.98
C LEU A 41 9.62 8.52 4.92
N TRP A 42 9.05 7.52 5.60
CA TRP A 42 8.08 7.73 6.66
C TRP A 42 8.70 8.45 7.86
N ALA A 43 9.89 8.02 8.31
CA ALA A 43 10.60 8.67 9.42
C ALA A 43 10.99 10.13 9.10
N GLU A 44 11.21 10.45 7.82
CA GLU A 44 11.46 11.81 7.34
C GLU A 44 10.17 12.67 7.20
N GLY A 45 8.98 12.10 7.42
CA GLY A 45 7.70 12.81 7.29
C GLY A 45 7.28 13.11 5.85
N LYS A 46 8.00 12.62 4.83
CA LYS A 46 7.75 12.91 3.40
C LYS A 46 6.49 12.23 2.85
N LEU A 47 5.90 11.33 3.62
CA LEU A 47 4.70 10.57 3.29
C LEU A 47 3.42 11.16 3.92
N ALA A 48 3.55 12.20 4.76
CA ALA A 48 2.43 12.87 5.38
C ALA A 48 1.64 13.70 4.36
N ASP A 49 0.35 13.91 4.63
CA ASP A 49 -0.59 14.74 3.84
C ASP A 49 -0.86 14.33 2.38
N LYS A 50 -0.46 13.12 1.98
CA LYS A 50 -0.81 12.55 0.66
C LYS A 50 -2.13 11.78 0.69
N VAL A 51 -2.84 11.78 -0.44
CA VAL A 51 -4.08 10.98 -0.58
C VAL A 51 -3.71 9.53 -0.86
N TYR A 52 -4.19 8.61 -0.04
CA TYR A 52 -3.96 7.18 -0.23
C TYR A 52 -5.26 6.44 -0.51
N ALA A 53 -5.24 5.63 -1.56
CA ALA A 53 -6.31 4.67 -1.85
C ALA A 53 -5.72 3.26 -2.02
N ALA A 54 -6.55 2.24 -1.82
CA ALA A 54 -6.14 0.86 -2.05
C ALA A 54 -7.24 0.10 -2.79
N PHE A 55 -6.84 -0.81 -3.68
CA PHE A 55 -7.74 -1.77 -4.31
C PHE A 55 -7.18 -3.18 -4.19
N THR A 56 -8.07 -4.15 -4.10
CA THR A 56 -7.70 -5.56 -4.07
C THR A 56 -8.50 -6.34 -5.11
N SER A 57 -7.92 -7.44 -5.56
CA SER A 57 -8.57 -8.40 -6.46
C SER A 57 -8.44 -9.79 -5.86
N SER A 58 -9.52 -10.55 -5.81
CA SER A 58 -9.52 -11.94 -5.36
C SER A 58 -10.34 -12.78 -6.32
N ASN A 59 -9.95 -14.04 -6.48
CA ASN A 59 -10.62 -14.98 -7.37
C ASN A 59 -11.98 -15.45 -6.82
N THR A 60 -12.30 -15.11 -5.57
CA THR A 60 -13.56 -15.46 -4.90
C THR A 60 -14.19 -14.24 -4.22
N ILE A 61 -15.53 -14.15 -4.28
CA ILE A 61 -16.30 -13.03 -3.72
C ILE A 61 -16.15 -12.93 -2.19
N HIS A 62 -15.91 -14.04 -1.50
CA HIS A 62 -15.67 -14.06 -0.03
C HIS A 62 -14.21 -14.40 0.32
N GLY A 63 -13.27 -14.14 -0.60
CA GLY A 63 -11.86 -14.51 -0.43
C GLY A 63 -11.04 -13.66 0.55
N GLY A 64 -11.68 -12.89 1.44
CA GLY A 64 -10.99 -11.98 2.37
C GLY A 64 -10.60 -10.63 1.75
N GLN A 65 -11.37 -10.13 0.78
CA GLN A 65 -11.13 -8.83 0.16
C GLN A 65 -11.29 -7.69 1.19
N GLU A 66 -12.35 -7.74 2.00
CA GLU A 66 -12.62 -6.77 3.06
C GLU A 66 -11.51 -6.75 4.12
N THR A 67 -11.05 -7.92 4.57
CA THR A 67 -9.96 -8.03 5.54
C THR A 67 -8.63 -7.55 4.96
N THR A 68 -8.38 -7.80 3.67
CA THR A 68 -7.19 -7.27 2.97
C THR A 68 -7.24 -5.75 2.86
N LEU A 69 -8.41 -5.18 2.57
CA LEU A 69 -8.60 -3.74 2.46
C LEU A 69 -8.51 -3.06 3.82
N ALA A 70 -9.14 -3.61 4.87
CA ALA A 70 -9.05 -3.11 6.25
C ALA A 70 -7.60 -3.12 6.76
N ARG A 71 -6.84 -4.17 6.47
CA ARG A 71 -5.40 -4.26 6.80
C ARG A 71 -4.57 -3.20 6.10
N ARG A 72 -4.99 -2.72 4.91
CA ARG A 72 -4.32 -1.67 4.14
C ARG A 72 -4.73 -0.28 4.60
N VAL A 73 -6.01 -0.02 4.86
CA VAL A 73 -6.49 1.27 5.40
C VAL A 73 -5.85 1.57 6.76
N ALA A 74 -5.72 0.58 7.64
CA ALA A 74 -5.04 0.76 8.92
C ALA A 74 -3.56 1.18 8.76
N TYR A 75 -2.85 0.63 7.76
CA TYR A 75 -1.44 0.96 7.49
C TYR A 75 -1.28 2.36 6.84
N LEU A 76 -2.25 2.80 6.05
CA LEU A 76 -2.27 4.14 5.46
C LEU A 76 -2.59 5.21 6.51
N LEU A 77 -3.44 4.88 7.49
CA LEU A 77 -3.74 5.76 8.62
C LEU A 77 -2.54 5.95 9.56
N THR A 78 -1.67 4.94 9.72
CA THR A 78 -0.42 5.09 10.49
C THR A 78 0.61 5.99 9.81
N ALA A 79 0.47 6.27 8.51
CA ALA A 79 1.32 7.24 7.82
C ALA A 79 0.92 8.71 8.10
N LYS A 80 -0.20 8.94 8.81
CA LYS A 80 -0.74 10.27 9.15
C LYS A 80 -0.39 10.73 10.58
N VAL A 81 0.41 9.97 11.32
CA VAL A 81 0.82 10.30 12.71
C VAL A 81 2.32 10.52 12.76
#